data_AF-A0A380S8Y2-F1
#
_entry.id   AF-A0A380S8Y2-F1
#
_cell.length_a   1.000
_cell.length_b   1.000
_cell.length_c   1.000
_cell.angle_alpha   90.00
_cell.angle_beta   90.00
_cell.angle_gamma   90.00
#
_symmetry.space_group_name_H-M   'P 1'
#
loop_
_entity.id
_entity.type
_entity.pdbx_description
1 polymer ?
#
loop_
_entity_poly.entity_id
_entity_poly.type
_entity_poly.pdbx_seq_one_letter_code
_entity_poly.pdbx_strand_id
1 'polypeptide(L)'
;MSNNIFQLAGIIKAAGSDPGDISTAIWAVHYRKPERNADEVTDLTMSIIGNHCMDFLPPEVWPETLDEVFKFELGVLVDEFYSVNPLPGKIAKAVLAAGYRLDVHSAKEEADEVEAATLATERI
;
A
#
# COMPACT_ATOMS: atom_id res chain seq x y z
N MET A 1 16.53 -10.15 -4.01
CA MET A 1 15.31 -9.57 -4.65
C MET A 1 14.24 -10.61 -4.93
N SER A 2 14.58 -11.81 -5.42
CA SER A 2 13.60 -12.83 -5.86
C SER A 2 12.63 -13.34 -4.79
N ASN A 3 13.02 -13.45 -3.51
CA ASN A 3 12.09 -13.90 -2.46
C ASN A 3 10.95 -12.90 -2.20
N ASN A 4 11.23 -11.59 -2.31
CA ASN A 4 10.27 -10.55 -1.98
C ASN A 4 9.16 -10.45 -3.06
N ILE A 5 9.51 -10.67 -4.34
CA ILE A 5 8.52 -10.65 -5.43
C ILE A 5 7.54 -11.83 -5.37
N PHE A 6 7.97 -13.04 -4.99
CA PHE A 6 7.06 -14.19 -4.90
C PHE A 6 6.09 -14.04 -3.73
N GLN A 7 6.56 -13.55 -2.58
CA GLN A 7 5.70 -13.25 -1.44
C GLN A 7 4.65 -12.19 -1.80
N LEU A 8 5.07 -11.07 -2.38
CA LEU A 8 4.16 -10.00 -2.79
C LEU A 8 3.17 -10.46 -3.86
N ALA A 9 3.60 -11.25 -4.85
CA ALA A 9 2.71 -11.83 -5.85
C ALA A 9 1.68 -12.78 -5.22
N GLY A 10 2.06 -13.50 -4.16
CA GLY A 10 1.14 -14.34 -3.37
C GLY A 10 0.05 -13.51 -2.69
N ILE A 11 0.42 -12.40 -2.05
CA ILE A 11 -0.51 -11.44 -1.44
C ILE A 11 -1.47 -10.88 -2.48
N ILE A 12 -0.95 -10.39 -3.61
CA ILE A 12 -1.76 -9.82 -4.70
C ILE A 12 -2.74 -10.86 -5.24
N LYS A 13 -2.28 -12.12 -5.44
CA LYS A 13 -3.13 -13.21 -5.90
C LYS A 13 -4.25 -13.53 -4.90
N ALA A 14 -3.97 -13.45 -3.60
CA ALA A 14 -4.96 -13.70 -2.55
C ALA A 14 -5.99 -12.58 -2.43
N ALA A 15 -5.62 -11.33 -2.73
CA ALA A 15 -6.50 -10.17 -2.69
C ALA A 15 -7.58 -10.18 -3.79
N GLY A 16 -7.37 -10.88 -4.89
CA GLY A 16 -8.38 -11.08 -5.93
C GLY A 16 -8.14 -10.24 -7.19
N SER A 17 -9.18 -9.57 -7.67
CA SER A 17 -9.21 -8.91 -9.00
C SER A 17 -9.69 -7.46 -8.95
N ASP A 18 -9.84 -6.89 -7.75
CA ASP A 18 -10.12 -5.48 -7.58
C ASP A 18 -8.82 -4.73 -7.23
N PRO A 19 -8.43 -3.67 -7.97
CA PRO A 19 -7.24 -2.89 -7.68
C PRO A 19 -7.23 -2.27 -6.27
N GLY A 20 -8.40 -1.89 -5.75
CA GLY A 20 -8.56 -1.36 -4.40
C GLY A 20 -8.29 -2.41 -3.32
N ASP A 21 -8.82 -3.63 -3.50
CA ASP A 21 -8.55 -4.78 -2.63
C ASP A 21 -7.06 -5.17 -2.67
N ILE A 22 -6.45 -5.19 -3.86
CA ILE A 22 -5.02 -5.47 -4.03
C ILE A 22 -4.19 -4.43 -3.28
N SER A 23 -4.48 -3.14 -3.46
CA SER A 23 -3.75 -2.06 -2.80
C SER A 23 -3.90 -2.11 -1.29
N THR A 24 -5.11 -2.43 -0.81
CA THR A 24 -5.38 -2.63 0.62
C THR A 24 -4.61 -3.81 1.19
N ALA A 25 -4.52 -4.93 0.48
CA ALA A 25 -3.75 -6.10 0.92
C ALA A 25 -2.24 -5.82 0.98
N ILE A 26 -1.69 -5.11 -0.01
CA ILE A 26 -0.28 -4.68 -0.01
C ILE A 26 -0.02 -3.69 1.13
N TRP A 27 -0.97 -2.78 1.40
CA TRP A 27 -0.86 -1.82 2.49
C TRP A 27 -0.87 -2.51 3.87
N ALA A 28 -1.76 -3.49 4.05
CA ALA A 28 -1.94 -4.23 5.30
C ALA A 28 -0.72 -5.06 5.70
N VAL A 29 0.12 -5.47 4.74
CA VAL A 29 1.38 -6.17 5.03
C VAL A 29 2.60 -5.24 5.03
N HIS A 30 2.40 -3.94 5.29
CA HIS A 30 3.46 -2.95 5.48
C HIS A 30 4.42 -2.74 4.30
N TYR A 31 3.98 -2.92 3.05
CA TYR A 31 4.78 -2.44 1.93
C TYR A 31 4.68 -0.92 1.87
N ARG A 32 5.81 -0.24 2.09
CA ARG A 32 5.92 1.23 2.12
C ARG A 32 7.11 1.71 1.29
N LYS A 33 7.06 2.97 0.86
CA LYS A 33 8.24 3.67 0.35
C LYS A 33 9.04 4.25 1.54
N PRO A 34 10.32 4.61 1.35
CA PRO A 34 11.11 5.28 2.39
C PRO A 34 10.47 6.60 2.85
N GLU A 35 10.87 7.07 4.03
CA GLU A 35 10.47 8.39 4.54
C GLU A 35 10.76 9.49 3.51
N ARG A 36 9.84 10.45 3.44
CA ARG A 36 9.88 11.61 2.54
C ARG A 36 9.93 12.88 3.36
N ASN A 37 10.57 13.90 2.80
CA ASN A 37 10.52 15.22 3.40
C ASN A 37 9.18 15.93 3.11
N ALA A 38 8.95 17.06 3.79
CA ALA A 38 7.68 17.79 3.68
C ALA A 38 7.41 18.34 2.26
N ASP A 39 8.45 18.72 1.51
CA ASP A 39 8.31 19.24 0.15
C ASP A 39 7.87 18.10 -0.79
N GLU A 40 8.49 16.93 -0.69
CA GLU A 40 8.10 15.73 -1.45
C GLU A 40 6.66 15.28 -1.17
N VAL A 41 6.21 15.38 0.08
CA VAL A 41 4.82 15.08 0.48
C VAL A 41 3.85 16.13 -0.09
N THR A 42 4.25 17.40 -0.08
CA THR A 42 3.44 18.50 -0.64
C THR A 42 3.27 18.32 -2.14
N ASP A 43 4.35 18.05 -2.87
CA ASP A 43 4.32 17.81 -4.30
C ASP A 43 3.46 16.58 -4.66
N LEU A 44 3.56 15.49 -3.88
CA LEU A 44 2.73 14.31 -4.07
C LEU A 44 1.23 14.63 -3.89
N THR A 45 0.89 15.32 -2.80
CA THR A 45 -0.50 15.69 -2.51
C THR A 45 -1.08 16.58 -3.61
N MET A 46 -0.31 17.57 -4.06
CA MET A 46 -0.72 18.46 -5.15
C MET A 46 -0.85 17.70 -6.48
N SER A 47 0.02 16.72 -6.75
CA SER A 47 -0.09 15.85 -7.92
C SER A 47 -1.34 14.98 -7.89
N ILE A 48 -1.70 14.42 -6.73
CA ILE A 48 -2.94 13.63 -6.57
C ILE A 48 -4.16 14.50 -6.86
N ILE A 49 -4.23 15.68 -6.26
CA ILE A 49 -5.32 16.63 -6.51
C ILE A 49 -5.34 17.03 -7.99
N GLY A 50 -4.20 17.43 -8.57
CA GLY A 50 -4.13 17.91 -9.94
C GLY A 50 -4.54 16.86 -10.99
N ASN A 51 -4.15 15.61 -10.79
CA ASN A 51 -4.42 14.54 -11.75
C ASN A 51 -5.78 13.87 -11.55
N HIS A 52 -6.27 13.78 -10.31
CA HIS A 52 -7.46 12.99 -9.99
C HIS A 52 -8.69 13.80 -9.57
N CYS A 53 -8.56 15.12 -9.38
CA CYS A 53 -9.72 15.98 -9.10
C CYS A 53 -10.72 15.99 -10.26
N MET A 54 -10.23 15.83 -11.49
CA MET A 54 -11.05 15.79 -12.69
C MET A 54 -11.67 14.41 -12.98
N ASP A 55 -11.26 13.36 -12.26
CA ASP A 55 -11.79 12.00 -12.42
C ASP A 55 -13.17 11.84 -11.76
N PHE A 56 -13.74 12.92 -11.19
CA PHE A 56 -15.02 12.93 -10.47
C PHE A 56 -15.12 11.84 -9.40
N LEU A 57 -13.99 11.56 -8.74
CA LEU A 57 -13.94 10.63 -7.64
C LEU A 57 -14.89 11.10 -6.52
N PRO A 58 -15.69 10.19 -5.94
CA PRO A 58 -16.56 10.52 -4.81
C PRO A 58 -15.76 11.17 -3.67
N PRO A 59 -16.30 12.16 -2.94
CA PRO A 59 -15.62 12.79 -1.81
C PRO A 59 -15.07 11.78 -0.79
N GLU A 60 -15.75 10.65 -0.62
CA GLU A 60 -15.44 9.60 0.35
C GLU A 60 -14.18 8.80 0.02
N VAL A 61 -13.64 8.91 -1.20
CA VAL A 61 -12.38 8.22 -1.59
C VAL A 61 -11.17 9.15 -1.56
N TRP A 62 -11.36 10.43 -1.26
CA TRP A 62 -10.26 11.38 -1.13
C TRP A 62 -9.49 11.14 0.16
N PRO A 63 -8.15 11.12 0.12
CA PRO A 63 -7.35 10.93 1.31
C PRO A 63 -7.50 12.13 2.27
N GLU A 64 -7.82 11.85 3.52
CA GLU A 64 -7.94 12.83 4.60
C GLU A 64 -6.67 12.86 5.47
N THR A 65 -5.89 11.78 5.45
CA THR A 65 -4.65 11.63 6.23
C THR A 65 -3.43 11.40 5.34
N LEU A 66 -2.23 11.63 5.89
CA LEU A 66 -0.97 11.36 5.18
C LEU A 66 -0.80 9.87 4.83
N ASP A 67 -1.25 8.97 5.71
CA ASP A 67 -1.22 7.53 5.44
C ASP A 67 -2.11 7.19 4.23
N GLU A 68 -3.30 7.79 4.17
CA GLU A 68 -4.20 7.63 3.02
C GLU A 68 -3.64 8.24 1.74
N VAL A 69 -2.90 9.36 1.79
CA VAL A 69 -2.19 9.91 0.64
C VAL A 69 -1.19 8.89 0.08
N PHE A 70 -0.41 8.24 0.94
CA PHE A 70 0.55 7.23 0.51
C PHE A 70 -0.11 5.93 0.03
N LYS A 71 -1.23 5.54 0.64
CA LYS A 71 -2.05 4.42 0.17
C LYS A 71 -2.68 4.74 -1.20
N PHE A 72 -3.12 5.97 -1.41
CA PHE A 72 -3.70 6.42 -2.68
C PHE A 72 -2.65 6.35 -3.79
N GLU A 73 -1.42 6.81 -3.55
CA GLU A 73 -0.30 6.67 -4.49
C GLU A 73 -0.06 5.19 -4.90
N LEU A 74 -0.11 4.27 -3.94
CA LEU A 74 -0.02 2.84 -4.22
C LEU A 74 -1.22 2.37 -5.06
N GLY A 75 -2.42 2.84 -4.75
CA GLY A 75 -3.65 2.57 -5.48
C GLY A 75 -3.56 2.92 -6.95
N VAL A 76 -3.11 4.13 -7.26
CA VAL A 76 -2.90 4.60 -8.63
C VAL A 76 -1.93 3.70 -9.39
N LEU A 77 -0.80 3.36 -8.76
CA LEU A 77 0.18 2.44 -9.36
C LEU A 77 -0.43 1.06 -9.63
N VAL A 78 -1.15 0.49 -8.66
CA VAL A 78 -1.77 -0.83 -8.83
C VAL A 78 -2.81 -0.80 -9.94
N ASP A 79 -3.67 0.22 -9.98
CA ASP A 79 -4.71 0.37 -10.99
C ASP A 79 -4.16 0.52 -12.42
N GLU A 80 -3.11 1.34 -12.59
CA GLU A 80 -2.43 1.52 -13.87
C GLU A 80 -1.88 0.17 -14.39
N PHE A 81 -1.17 -0.56 -13.54
CA PHE A 81 -0.58 -1.85 -13.93
C PHE A 81 -1.63 -2.95 -14.07
N TYR A 82 -2.68 -2.93 -13.27
CA TYR A 82 -3.79 -3.87 -13.38
C TYR A 82 -4.52 -3.71 -14.72
N SER A 83 -4.77 -2.47 -15.13
CA SER A 83 -5.41 -2.12 -16.42
C SER A 83 -4.62 -2.58 -17.64
N VAL A 84 -3.29 -2.61 -17.54
CA VAL A 84 -2.41 -3.05 -18.64
C VAL A 84 -2.15 -4.56 -18.61
N ASN A 85 -1.88 -5.13 -17.43
CA ASN A 85 -1.53 -6.54 -17.27
C ASN A 85 -1.84 -7.03 -15.83
N PRO A 86 -3.03 -7.61 -15.59
CA PRO A 86 -3.52 -7.95 -14.25
C PRO A 86 -2.85 -9.19 -13.63
N LEU A 87 -1.67 -9.60 -14.12
CA LEU A 87 -0.93 -10.72 -13.56
C LEU A 87 -0.28 -10.33 -12.22
N PRO A 88 -0.52 -11.07 -11.12
CA PRO A 88 0.02 -10.75 -9.80
C PRO A 88 1.53 -10.54 -9.77
N GLY A 89 2.29 -11.35 -10.52
CA GLY A 89 3.75 -11.21 -10.61
C GLY A 89 4.22 -9.95 -11.35
N LYS A 90 3.40 -9.41 -12.26
CA LYS A 90 3.71 -8.15 -12.97
C LYS A 90 3.44 -6.95 -12.07
N ILE A 91 2.31 -6.95 -11.37
CA ILE A 91 1.97 -5.93 -10.37
C ILE A 91 3.01 -5.94 -9.25
N ALA A 92 3.38 -7.12 -8.71
CA ALA A 92 4.43 -7.24 -7.71
C ALA A 92 5.76 -6.64 -8.20
N LYS A 93 6.14 -6.91 -9.45
CA LYS A 93 7.35 -6.32 -10.03
C LYS A 93 7.27 -4.80 -10.11
N ALA A 94 6.12 -4.25 -10.51
CA ALA A 94 5.90 -2.81 -10.62
C ALA A 94 5.98 -2.11 -9.26
N VAL A 95 5.32 -2.66 -8.24
CA VAL A 95 5.36 -2.16 -6.87
C VAL A 95 6.80 -2.12 -6.34
N LEU A 96 7.58 -3.19 -6.55
CA LEU A 96 9.00 -3.21 -6.16
C LEU A 96 9.85 -2.24 -7.00
N ALA A 97 9.58 -2.09 -8.29
CA ALA A 97 10.28 -1.15 -9.15
C ALA A 97 10.01 0.31 -8.75
N ALA A 98 8.80 0.61 -8.27
CA ALA A 98 8.42 1.92 -7.76
C ALA A 98 9.05 2.26 -6.39
N GLY A 99 9.74 1.31 -5.76
CA GLY A 99 10.49 1.54 -4.52
C GLY A 99 9.80 1.05 -3.25
N TYR A 100 8.62 0.43 -3.34
CA TYR A 100 7.97 -0.16 -2.17
C TYR A 100 8.78 -1.35 -1.64
N ARG A 101 8.96 -1.42 -0.34
CA ARG A 101 9.62 -2.52 0.38
C ARG A 101 8.80 -2.87 1.61
N LEU A 102 8.93 -4.10 2.07
CA LEU A 102 8.36 -4.52 3.34
C LEU A 102 9.05 -3.73 4.46
N ASP A 103 8.29 -2.93 5.18
CA ASP A 103 8.74 -2.24 6.38
C ASP A 103 8.68 -3.20 7.57
N VAL A 104 9.83 -3.81 7.86
CA VAL A 104 9.97 -4.83 8.90
C VAL A 104 9.90 -4.23 10.30
N HIS A 105 10.14 -2.92 10.46
CA HIS A 105 10.05 -2.26 11.76
C HIS A 105 8.60 -2.09 12.17
N SER A 106 7.79 -1.50 11.30
CA SER A 106 6.34 -1.36 11.52
C SER A 106 5.65 -2.70 11.70
N ALA A 107 6.01 -3.71 10.88
CA ALA A 107 5.43 -5.05 10.98
C ALA A 107 5.80 -5.79 12.29
N LYS A 108 6.93 -5.44 12.91
CA LYS A 108 7.38 -6.05 14.16
C LYS A 108 6.75 -5.39 15.38
N GLU A 109 6.62 -4.06 15.36
CA GLU A 109 5.98 -3.30 16.44
C GLU A 109 4.52 -3.71 16.61
N GLU A 110 3.76 -3.84 15.53
CA GLU A 110 2.37 -4.29 15.57
C GLU A 110 2.24 -5.75 16.05
N ALA A 111 3.17 -6.63 15.67
CA ALA A 111 3.19 -8.02 16.15
C ALA A 111 3.47 -8.11 17.66
N ASP A 112 4.40 -7.30 18.16
CA ASP A 112 4.76 -7.23 19.57
C ASP A 112 3.59 -6.65 20.42
N GLU A 113 2.84 -5.67 19.89
CA GLU A 113 1.62 -5.13 20.53
C GLU A 113 0.46 -6.14 20.59
N VAL A 114 0.23 -6.88 19.50
CA VAL A 114 -0.80 -7.93 19.45
C VAL A 114 -0.47 -9.06 20.43
N GLU A 115 0.80 -9.47 20.53
CA GLU A 115 1.25 -10.47 21.50
C GLU A 115 1.02 -9.98 22.95
N ALA A 116 1.36 -8.72 23.25
CA ALA A 116 1.13 -8.12 24.56
C ALA A 116 -0.37 -8.05 24.94
N ALA A 117 -1.24 -7.68 23.99
CA ALA A 117 -2.69 -7.62 24.21
C ALA A 117 -3.31 -9.01 24.41
N THR A 118 -2.82 -10.02 23.70
CA THR A 118 -3.26 -11.42 23.85
C THR A 118 -2.88 -11.96 25.23
N LEU A 119 -1.65 -11.73 25.67
CA LEU A 119 -1.15 -12.11 27.00
C LEU A 119 -1.90 -11.41 28.16
N ALA A 120 -2.34 -10.16 27.95
CA ALA A 120 -3.13 -9.43 28.93
C ALA A 120 -4.57 -9.99 29.08
N THR A 121 -5.14 -10.51 27.99
CA THR A 121 -6.50 -11.07 27.97
C THR A 121 -6.57 -12.47 28.59
N GLU A 122 -5.53 -13.29 28.46
CA GLU A 122 -5.44 -14.63 29.07
C GLU A 122 -5.14 -14.62 30.59
N ARG A 123 -4.88 -13.44 31.18
CA ARG A 123 -4.59 -13.27 32.62
C ARG A 123 -5.80 -12.82 33.47
N ILE A 124 -6.99 -12.75 32.88
CA ILE A 124 -8.27 -12.42 33.54
C ILE A 124 -9.13 -13.68 33.63
#